data_AF-A0A8C3HJC0-F1
#
_entry.id   AF-A0A8C3HJC0-F1
#
_cell.length_a   1.000
_cell.length_b   1.000
_cell.length_c   1.000
_cell.angle_alpha   90.00
_cell.angle_beta   90.00
_cell.angle_gamma   90.00
#
_symmetry.space_group_name_H-M   'P 1'
#
loop_
_entity.id
_entity.type
_entity.pdbx_description
1 polymer ?
#
loop_
_entity_poly.entity_id
_entity_poly.type
_entity_poly.pdbx_seq_one_letter_code
_entity_poly.pdbx_strand_id
1 'polypeptide(L)'
;MSDGDKNPASTPTPLADVQGDGRWLALHHRFIADSKDKEPEVVFIGDALVQLLQQFEIWRELFSPLHALNFGLGGDGTQHVLWRLQQGEMQHIRPKIVVVWVGTNNHGHTAEQVAGGIEAIVRLLQEQQPQARVVVLGLLPRGQGPNPLRERNRRVNELLEARLPRLPNACFLDADPGFVHSDGAISHHDMYDYLHLSRHGYARLCPRLHALLLRLLGEGQGAGP
;
A
#
# COMPACT_ATOMS: atom_id res chain seq x y z
N MET A 1 26.85 -0.51 23.70
CA MET A 1 25.39 -0.44 23.54
C MET A 1 25.06 -1.47 22.47
N SER A 2 24.44 -2.59 22.81
CA SER A 2 24.08 -3.60 21.80
C SER A 2 23.16 -2.95 20.77
N ASP A 3 23.42 -3.13 19.48
CA ASP A 3 22.44 -2.94 18.42
C ASP A 3 21.22 -3.79 18.80
N GLY A 4 20.24 -3.21 19.49
CA GLY A 4 18.99 -3.86 19.80
C GLY A 4 18.33 -4.20 18.47
N ASP A 5 17.97 -5.48 18.29
CA ASP A 5 17.43 -6.07 17.06
C ASP A 5 16.63 -5.06 16.23
N LYS A 6 17.28 -4.46 15.23
CA LYS A 6 16.61 -3.55 14.30
C LYS A 6 15.57 -4.36 13.55
N ASN A 7 14.32 -3.89 13.56
CA ASN A 7 13.23 -4.56 12.85
C ASN A 7 13.59 -4.66 11.34
N PRO A 8 13.81 -5.87 10.80
CA PRO A 8 14.25 -6.05 9.42
C PRO A 8 13.21 -5.54 8.41
N ALA A 9 11.92 -5.62 8.73
CA ALA A 9 10.85 -5.10 7.90
C ALA A 9 10.85 -3.55 7.81
N SER A 10 11.60 -2.87 8.68
CA SER A 10 11.80 -1.41 8.64
C SER A 10 13.21 -0.98 8.20
N THR A 11 14.06 -1.92 7.78
CA THR A 11 15.41 -1.62 7.31
C THR A 11 15.42 -1.52 5.79
N PRO A 12 15.54 -0.32 5.19
CA PRO A 12 15.43 -0.14 3.75
C PRO A 12 16.46 -0.97 2.98
N THR A 13 16.02 -1.76 2.01
CA THR A 13 16.88 -2.54 1.11
C THR A 13 16.22 -2.67 -0.26
N PRO A 14 16.97 -2.66 -1.38
CA PRO A 14 16.39 -2.98 -2.67
C PRO A 14 16.03 -4.47 -2.75
N LEU A 15 15.11 -4.81 -3.65
CA LEU A 15 14.85 -6.21 -3.99
C LEU A 15 16.02 -6.76 -4.82
N ALA A 16 16.59 -7.89 -4.40
CA ALA A 16 17.69 -8.53 -5.12
C ALA A 16 17.23 -9.07 -6.48
N ASP A 17 17.95 -8.77 -7.55
CA ASP A 17 17.70 -9.32 -8.88
C ASP A 17 18.34 -10.70 -9.03
N VAL A 18 17.56 -11.73 -8.69
CA VAL A 18 17.98 -13.13 -8.82
C VAL A 18 17.72 -13.70 -10.21
N GLN A 19 17.07 -12.95 -11.11
CA GLN A 19 16.74 -13.40 -12.48
C GLN A 19 17.66 -12.77 -13.54
N GLY A 20 18.29 -11.63 -13.23
CA GLY A 20 19.27 -10.94 -14.07
C GLY A 20 18.65 -10.02 -15.12
N ASP A 21 17.36 -9.73 -15.04
CA ASP A 21 16.64 -8.90 -16.02
C ASP A 21 16.52 -7.42 -15.63
N GLY A 22 16.94 -7.05 -14.41
CA GLY A 22 16.92 -5.68 -13.90
C GLY A 22 15.53 -5.05 -13.78
N ARG A 23 14.43 -5.81 -13.91
CA ARG A 23 13.09 -5.23 -14.10
C ARG A 23 12.59 -4.41 -12.92
N TRP A 24 12.96 -4.82 -11.70
CA TRP A 24 12.55 -4.11 -10.49
C TRP A 24 13.15 -2.70 -10.44
N LEU A 25 14.44 -2.59 -10.73
CA LEU A 25 15.14 -1.29 -10.77
C LEU A 25 14.68 -0.44 -11.96
N ALA A 26 14.41 -1.06 -13.11
CA ALA A 26 13.87 -0.36 -14.28
C ALA A 26 12.49 0.27 -13.99
N LEU A 27 11.60 -0.45 -13.30
CA LEU A 27 10.30 0.10 -12.90
C LEU A 27 10.43 1.20 -11.85
N HIS A 28 11.35 1.05 -10.89
CA HIS A 28 11.67 2.12 -9.94
C HIS A 28 12.14 3.40 -10.64
N HIS A 29 13.08 3.29 -11.60
CA HIS A 29 13.52 4.45 -12.39
C HIS A 29 12.40 5.09 -13.20
N ARG A 30 11.46 4.29 -13.73
CA ARG A 30 10.25 4.82 -14.39
C ARG A 30 9.42 5.65 -13.42
N PHE A 31 9.24 5.23 -12.17
CA PHE A 31 8.48 6.01 -11.18
C PHE A 31 9.17 7.33 -10.81
N ILE A 32 10.50 7.34 -10.72
CA ILE A 32 11.26 8.59 -10.56
C ILE A 32 11.08 9.52 -11.77
N ALA A 33 11.03 8.98 -12.99
CA ALA A 33 10.74 9.79 -14.17
C ALA A 33 9.31 10.32 -14.14
N ASP A 34 8.32 9.48 -13.81
CA ASP A 34 6.93 9.89 -13.66
C ASP A 34 6.76 11.01 -12.61
N SER A 35 7.52 10.96 -11.50
CA SER A 35 7.47 12.00 -10.48
C SER A 35 8.06 13.33 -10.94
N LYS A 36 8.96 13.33 -11.94
CA LYS A 36 9.51 14.56 -12.53
C LYS A 36 8.56 15.23 -13.52
N ASP A 37 7.83 14.42 -14.28
CA ASP A 37 7.05 14.89 -15.43
C ASP A 37 5.56 15.11 -15.11
N LYS A 38 5.10 14.76 -13.91
CA LYS A 38 3.68 14.78 -13.53
C LYS A 38 3.47 15.40 -12.14
N GLU A 39 2.28 15.97 -11.94
CA GLU A 39 1.88 16.59 -10.67
C GLU A 39 0.63 15.90 -10.09
N PRO A 40 0.78 14.70 -9.48
CA PRO A 40 -0.36 13.96 -8.97
C PRO A 40 -0.96 14.57 -7.70
N GLU A 41 -2.29 14.48 -7.56
CA GLU A 41 -2.96 14.77 -6.28
C GLU A 41 -2.96 13.55 -5.36
N VAL A 42 -2.93 12.34 -5.93
CA VAL A 42 -2.93 11.07 -5.20
C VAL A 42 -1.79 10.17 -5.69
N VAL A 43 -1.03 9.58 -4.78
CA VAL A 43 -0.03 8.56 -5.12
C VAL A 43 -0.39 7.26 -4.42
N PHE A 44 -0.49 6.17 -5.18
CA PHE A 44 -0.59 4.83 -4.63
C PHE A 44 0.80 4.20 -4.62
N ILE A 45 1.21 3.62 -3.49
CA ILE A 45 2.48 2.93 -3.36
C ILE A 45 2.29 1.61 -2.60
N GLY A 46 2.92 0.55 -3.09
CA GLY A 46 2.78 -0.75 -2.46
C GLY A 46 3.22 -1.92 -3.33
N ASP A 47 2.57 -3.06 -3.08
CA ASP A 47 2.92 -4.33 -3.72
C ASP A 47 2.10 -4.62 -5.00
N ALA A 48 2.01 -5.91 -5.38
CA ALA A 48 1.24 -6.38 -6.53
C ALA A 48 -0.24 -5.95 -6.48
N LEU A 49 -0.85 -5.84 -5.30
CA LEU A 49 -2.25 -5.42 -5.18
C LEU A 49 -2.47 -3.98 -5.63
N VAL A 50 -1.46 -3.12 -5.43
CA VAL A 50 -1.44 -1.76 -5.98
C VAL A 50 -1.13 -1.80 -7.47
N GLN A 51 -0.10 -2.55 -7.88
CA GLN A 51 0.34 -2.61 -9.27
C GLN A 51 -0.77 -3.09 -10.22
N LEU A 52 -1.43 -4.20 -9.85
CA LEU A 52 -2.45 -4.84 -10.68
C LEU A 52 -3.73 -4.02 -10.76
N LEU A 53 -4.06 -3.23 -9.73
CA LEU A 53 -5.23 -2.36 -9.74
C LEU A 53 -5.26 -1.46 -10.99
N GLN A 54 -4.11 -0.93 -11.41
CA GLN A 54 -4.00 -0.08 -12.61
C GLN A 54 -4.34 -0.81 -13.92
N GLN A 55 -4.28 -2.15 -13.93
CA GLN A 55 -4.58 -2.97 -15.11
C GLN A 55 -6.09 -3.24 -15.29
N PHE A 56 -6.92 -2.91 -14.30
CA PHE A 56 -8.37 -3.07 -14.39
C PHE A 56 -9.06 -1.75 -14.75
N GLU A 57 -10.19 -1.85 -15.45
CA GLU A 57 -10.98 -0.70 -15.91
C GLU A 57 -11.38 0.26 -14.78
N ILE A 58 -11.62 -0.27 -13.58
CA ILE A 58 -11.98 0.50 -12.39
C ILE A 58 -10.94 1.57 -12.01
N TRP A 59 -9.66 1.38 -12.37
CA TRP A 59 -8.66 2.43 -12.18
C TRP A 59 -8.94 3.66 -13.04
N ARG A 60 -9.36 3.45 -14.30
CA ARG A 60 -9.70 4.53 -15.22
C ARG A 60 -10.97 5.24 -14.79
N GLU A 61 -11.92 4.51 -14.22
CA GLU A 61 -13.19 5.04 -13.74
C GLU A 61 -13.04 5.84 -12.44
N LEU A 62 -12.32 5.32 -11.45
CA LEU A 62 -12.34 5.88 -10.09
C LEU A 62 -11.09 6.68 -9.72
N PHE A 63 -9.90 6.27 -10.16
CA PHE A 63 -8.65 6.83 -9.63
C PHE A 63 -7.93 7.74 -10.64
N SER A 64 -8.08 7.50 -11.94
CA SER A 64 -7.53 8.39 -12.97
C SER A 64 -8.09 9.82 -12.90
N PRO A 65 -9.40 10.05 -12.63
CA PRO A 65 -9.94 11.40 -12.43
C PRO A 65 -9.38 12.13 -11.21
N LEU A 66 -8.75 11.42 -10.26
CA LEU A 66 -8.11 12.01 -9.08
C LEU A 66 -6.65 12.42 -9.35
N HIS A 67 -6.22 12.45 -10.62
CA HIS A 67 -4.84 12.69 -11.02
C HIS A 67 -3.86 11.76 -10.28
N ALA A 68 -4.17 10.47 -10.25
CA ALA A 68 -3.43 9.50 -9.46
C ALA A 68 -2.21 8.90 -10.20
N LEU A 69 -1.10 8.73 -9.47
CA LEU A 69 0.02 7.86 -9.86
C LEU A 69 -0.03 6.52 -9.12
N ASN A 70 0.50 5.48 -9.76
CA ASN A 70 0.59 4.12 -9.23
C ASN A 70 2.04 3.64 -9.21
N PHE A 71 2.62 3.57 -8.02
CA PHE A 71 3.97 3.10 -7.72
C PHE A 71 3.94 1.71 -7.05
N GLY A 72 3.04 0.84 -7.51
CA GLY A 72 2.95 -0.55 -7.11
C GLY A 72 3.99 -1.44 -7.80
N LEU A 73 4.65 -2.31 -7.04
CA LEU A 73 5.57 -3.32 -7.57
C LEU A 73 5.32 -4.70 -6.99
N GLY A 74 5.05 -5.66 -7.87
CA GLY A 74 4.86 -7.04 -7.49
C GLY A 74 6.06 -7.62 -6.74
N GLY A 75 5.79 -8.26 -5.61
CA GLY A 75 6.80 -8.86 -4.73
C GLY A 75 7.38 -7.92 -3.67
N ASP A 76 7.03 -6.63 -3.68
CA ASP A 76 7.50 -5.70 -2.64
C ASP A 76 7.00 -6.11 -1.24
N GLY A 77 7.92 -6.06 -0.28
CA GLY A 77 7.64 -5.98 1.14
C GLY A 77 7.90 -4.56 1.64
N THR A 78 7.62 -4.31 2.91
CA THR A 78 7.76 -2.97 3.52
C THR A 78 9.17 -2.38 3.36
N GLN A 79 10.22 -3.18 3.51
CA GLN A 79 11.60 -2.74 3.38
C GLN A 79 11.98 -2.30 1.95
N HIS A 80 11.34 -2.89 0.93
CA HIS A 80 11.56 -2.52 -0.47
C HIS A 80 10.88 -1.18 -0.78
N VAL A 81 9.64 -0.99 -0.30
CA VAL A 81 8.93 0.29 -0.42
C VAL A 81 9.68 1.41 0.28
N LEU A 82 10.19 1.16 1.50
CA LEU A 82 11.02 2.13 2.22
C LEU A 82 12.24 2.57 1.40
N TRP A 83 12.95 1.60 0.82
CA TRP A 83 14.11 1.90 0.00
C TRP A 83 13.72 2.76 -1.20
N ARG A 84 12.66 2.41 -1.91
CA ARG A 84 12.17 3.16 -3.08
C ARG A 84 11.81 4.61 -2.76
N LEU A 85 11.12 4.84 -1.64
CA LEU A 85 10.82 6.19 -1.15
C LEU A 85 12.09 6.99 -0.84
N GLN A 86 13.10 6.36 -0.23
CA GLN A 86 14.39 7.00 0.03
C GLN A 86 15.18 7.30 -1.25
N GLN A 87 14.99 6.50 -2.31
CA GLN A 87 15.68 6.67 -3.59
C GLN A 87 14.98 7.61 -4.58
N GLY A 88 13.91 8.29 -4.15
CA GLY A 88 13.46 9.51 -4.82
C GLY A 88 12.11 9.46 -5.53
N GLU A 89 11.32 8.41 -5.33
CA GLU A 89 9.98 8.33 -5.94
C GLU A 89 9.05 9.49 -5.55
N MET A 90 9.30 10.15 -4.42
CA MET A 90 8.50 11.29 -3.94
C MET A 90 9.18 12.66 -4.10
N GLN A 91 10.36 12.77 -4.72
CA GLN A 91 11.18 13.99 -4.66
C GLN A 91 10.59 15.20 -5.40
N HIS A 92 9.87 14.97 -6.49
CA HIS A 92 9.46 16.03 -7.42
C HIS A 92 7.95 16.28 -7.44
N ILE A 93 7.21 15.62 -6.55
CA ILE A 93 5.75 15.68 -6.45
C ILE A 93 5.31 16.17 -5.08
N ARG A 94 4.09 16.69 -5.02
CA ARG A 94 3.48 17.17 -3.78
C ARG A 94 2.02 16.69 -3.67
N PRO A 95 1.78 15.37 -3.55
CA PRO A 95 0.42 14.85 -3.47
C PRO A 95 -0.30 15.33 -2.22
N LYS A 96 -1.63 15.39 -2.31
CA LYS A 96 -2.53 15.62 -1.19
C LYS A 96 -2.75 14.34 -0.39
N ILE A 97 -2.74 13.18 -1.06
CA ILE A 97 -2.94 11.86 -0.42
C ILE A 97 -1.91 10.86 -0.92
N VAL A 98 -1.35 10.07 -0.02
CA VAL A 98 -0.56 8.88 -0.34
C VAL A 98 -1.28 7.64 0.20
N VAL A 99 -1.62 6.72 -0.70
CA VAL A 99 -2.24 5.43 -0.38
C VAL A 99 -1.13 4.38 -0.27
N VAL A 100 -0.98 3.76 0.90
CA VAL A 100 0.02 2.73 1.17
C VAL A 100 -0.68 1.37 1.30
N TRP A 101 -0.27 0.40 0.50
CA TRP A 101 -0.79 -0.96 0.59
C TRP A 101 0.30 -2.00 0.33
N VAL A 102 0.96 -2.42 1.40
CA VAL A 102 2.08 -3.36 1.39
C VAL A 102 2.13 -4.11 2.71
N GLY A 103 2.65 -5.34 2.68
CA GLY A 103 2.96 -6.13 3.88
C GLY A 103 2.64 -7.61 3.73
N THR A 104 1.78 -7.99 2.77
CA THR A 104 1.39 -9.39 2.59
C THR A 104 2.58 -10.27 2.17
N ASN A 105 3.57 -9.69 1.48
CA ASN A 105 4.78 -10.37 0.99
C ASN A 105 5.94 -10.39 2.00
N ASN A 106 5.77 -9.83 3.21
CA ASN A 106 6.80 -9.87 4.25
C ASN A 106 6.89 -11.27 4.90
N HIS A 107 7.13 -12.31 4.08
CA HIS A 107 7.36 -13.67 4.53
C HIS A 107 8.56 -13.73 5.48
N GLY A 108 8.49 -14.58 6.51
CA GLY A 108 9.51 -14.67 7.55
C GLY A 108 9.45 -13.58 8.64
N HIS A 109 8.64 -12.53 8.46
CA HIS A 109 8.44 -11.49 9.47
C HIS A 109 7.20 -11.72 10.34
N THR A 110 7.29 -11.38 11.62
CA THR A 110 6.14 -11.37 12.54
C THR A 110 5.17 -10.24 12.20
N ALA A 111 3.93 -10.34 12.70
CA ALA A 111 2.95 -9.27 12.49
C ALA A 111 3.43 -7.93 13.07
N GLU A 112 4.11 -7.95 14.22
CA GLU A 112 4.67 -6.77 14.87
C GLU A 112 5.78 -6.12 14.02
N GLN A 113 6.64 -6.93 13.40
CA GLN A 113 7.67 -6.46 12.49
C GLN A 113 7.05 -5.81 11.26
N VAL A 114 6.05 -6.46 10.63
CA VAL A 114 5.36 -5.91 9.46
C VAL A 114 4.66 -4.60 9.79
N ALA A 115 3.91 -4.54 10.89
CA ALA A 115 3.27 -3.31 11.36
C ALA A 115 4.31 -2.20 11.59
N GLY A 116 5.45 -2.51 12.23
CA GLY A 116 6.55 -1.55 12.41
C GLY A 116 7.19 -1.10 11.08
N GLY A 117 7.26 -1.96 10.07
CA GLY A 117 7.71 -1.61 8.73
C GLY A 117 6.75 -0.65 8.03
N ILE A 118 5.44 -0.88 8.14
CA ILE A 118 4.40 0.03 7.63
C ILE A 118 4.43 1.37 8.37
N GLU A 119 4.57 1.37 9.69
CA GLU A 119 4.73 2.60 10.48
C GLU A 119 5.97 3.40 10.06
N ALA A 120 7.08 2.72 9.75
CA ALA A 120 8.28 3.37 9.22
C ALA A 120 8.01 4.03 7.85
N ILE A 121 7.23 3.39 6.98
CA ILE A 121 6.80 3.99 5.69
C ILE A 121 5.99 5.26 5.94
N VAL A 122 5.00 5.21 6.85
CA VAL A 122 4.17 6.36 7.18
C VAL A 122 5.01 7.52 7.70
N ARG A 123 5.96 7.25 8.60
CA ARG A 123 6.86 8.28 9.14
C ARG A 123 7.74 8.91 8.06
N LEU A 124 8.33 8.10 7.19
CA LEU A 124 9.14 8.61 6.07
C LEU A 124 8.29 9.49 5.13
N LEU A 125 7.05 9.08 4.85
CA LEU A 125 6.13 9.89 4.05
C LEU A 125 5.75 11.20 4.74
N GLN A 126 5.57 11.22 6.05
CA GLN A 126 5.33 12.46 6.81
C GLN A 126 6.53 13.40 6.78
N GLU A 127 7.75 12.86 6.78
CA GLU A 127 8.98 13.64 6.66
C GLU A 127 9.15 14.22 5.24
N GLN A 128 8.95 13.40 4.21
CA GLN A 128 9.13 13.80 2.81
C GLN A 128 7.96 14.64 2.26
N GLN A 129 6.74 14.38 2.75
CA GLN A 129 5.48 14.92 2.23
C GLN A 129 4.57 15.35 3.40
N PRO A 130 4.99 16.32 4.23
CA PRO A 130 4.28 16.69 5.46
C PRO A 130 2.86 17.22 5.23
N GLN A 131 2.56 17.71 4.02
CA GLN A 131 1.21 18.15 3.64
C GLN A 131 0.26 16.98 3.30
N ALA A 132 0.80 15.80 2.97
CA ALA A 132 0.00 14.69 2.49
C ALA A 132 -0.71 13.96 3.63
N ARG A 133 -1.94 13.53 3.37
CA ARG A 133 -2.62 12.54 4.21
C ARG A 133 -2.19 11.14 3.78
N VAL A 134 -1.83 10.28 4.74
CA VAL A 134 -1.44 8.90 4.46
C VAL A 134 -2.60 7.97 4.78
N VAL A 135 -3.06 7.22 3.79
CA VAL A 135 -4.11 6.20 3.93
C VAL A 135 -3.44 4.83 3.83
N VAL A 136 -3.45 4.06 4.92
CA VAL A 136 -2.92 2.70 4.93
C VAL A 136 -4.07 1.71 4.77
N LEU A 137 -4.05 0.91 3.71
CA LEU A 137 -5.03 -0.16 3.54
C LEU A 137 -4.67 -1.39 4.38
N GLY A 138 -5.70 -2.00 4.96
CA GLY A 138 -5.58 -3.30 5.61
C GLY A 138 -5.06 -4.39 4.67
N LEU A 139 -4.25 -5.29 5.23
CA LEU A 139 -3.85 -6.51 4.55
C LEU A 139 -5.04 -7.43 4.38
N LEU A 140 -5.29 -7.87 3.15
CA LEU A 140 -6.38 -8.79 2.84
C LEU A 140 -6.09 -10.22 3.33
N PRO A 141 -7.15 -11.02 3.57
CA PRO A 141 -6.99 -12.46 3.74
C PRO A 141 -6.48 -13.10 2.45
N ARG A 142 -5.82 -14.26 2.57
CA ARG A 142 -5.25 -15.01 1.44
C ARG A 142 -5.31 -16.51 1.68
N GLY A 143 -5.07 -17.30 0.63
CA GLY A 143 -5.22 -18.76 0.61
C GLY A 143 -6.68 -19.19 0.58
N GLN A 144 -6.99 -20.36 0.01
CA GLN A 144 -8.38 -20.81 -0.16
C GLN A 144 -9.11 -21.02 1.16
N GLY A 145 -8.48 -21.69 2.13
CA GLY A 145 -9.02 -21.95 3.47
C GLY A 145 -8.24 -21.24 4.59
N PRO A 146 -8.65 -21.43 5.86
CA PRO A 146 -7.95 -20.90 7.03
C PRO A 146 -6.46 -21.30 7.04
N ASN A 147 -5.59 -20.34 7.31
CA ASN A 147 -4.14 -20.56 7.33
C ASN A 147 -3.40 -19.48 8.15
N PRO A 148 -2.14 -19.72 8.56
CA PRO A 148 -1.39 -18.79 9.41
C PRO A 148 -1.19 -17.39 8.83
N LEU A 149 -1.18 -17.23 7.50
CA LEU A 149 -1.01 -15.90 6.88
C LEU A 149 -2.27 -15.04 7.03
N ARG A 150 -3.47 -15.63 7.09
CA ARG A 150 -4.70 -14.89 7.43
C ARG A 150 -4.63 -14.34 8.85
N GLU A 151 -4.20 -15.16 9.80
CA GLU A 151 -4.04 -14.72 11.20
C GLU A 151 -2.98 -13.64 11.34
N ARG A 152 -1.84 -13.79 10.65
CA ARG A 152 -0.80 -12.77 10.62
C ARG A 152 -1.32 -11.45 10.04
N ASN A 153 -2.00 -11.50 8.90
CA ASN A 153 -2.51 -10.29 8.24
C ASN A 153 -3.59 -9.60 9.10
N ARG A 154 -4.50 -10.38 9.72
CA ARG A 154 -5.45 -9.87 10.72
C ARG A 154 -4.75 -9.19 11.88
N ARG A 155 -3.70 -9.82 12.43
CA ARG A 155 -2.92 -9.25 13.52
C ARG A 155 -2.21 -7.95 13.12
N VAL A 156 -1.67 -7.87 11.90
CA VAL A 156 -1.11 -6.62 11.36
C VAL A 156 -2.17 -5.53 11.34
N ASN A 157 -3.37 -5.82 10.84
CA ASN A 157 -4.48 -4.86 10.75
C ASN A 157 -4.88 -4.33 12.14
N GLU A 158 -5.04 -5.20 13.13
CA GLU A 158 -5.33 -4.81 14.53
C GLU A 158 -4.27 -3.85 15.08
N LEU A 159 -2.99 -4.13 14.83
CA LEU A 159 -1.89 -3.28 15.28
C LEU A 159 -1.93 -1.92 14.57
N LEU A 160 -2.16 -1.89 13.26
CA LEU A 160 -2.22 -0.64 12.49
C LEU A 160 -3.41 0.22 12.89
N GLU A 161 -4.58 -0.38 13.07
CA GLU A 161 -5.78 0.31 13.54
C GLU A 161 -5.55 0.97 14.91
N ALA A 162 -4.83 0.31 15.81
CA ALA A 162 -4.51 0.85 17.13
C ALA A 162 -3.39 1.91 17.13
N ARG A 163 -2.45 1.84 16.18
CA ARG A 163 -1.22 2.65 16.18
C ARG A 163 -1.27 3.86 15.25
N LEU A 164 -1.85 3.73 14.06
CA LEU A 164 -1.87 4.80 13.05
C LEU A 164 -2.59 6.08 13.52
N PRO A 165 -3.68 6.05 14.32
CA PRO A 165 -4.28 7.26 14.85
C PRO A 165 -3.35 8.12 15.72
N ARG A 166 -2.22 7.57 16.19
CA ARG A 166 -1.18 8.28 16.96
C ARG A 166 -0.19 9.01 16.06
N LEU A 167 -0.23 8.79 14.75
CA LEU A 167 0.62 9.43 13.76
C LEU A 167 -0.16 10.55 13.06
N PRO A 168 0.41 11.77 12.91
CA PRO A 168 -0.30 12.90 12.34
C PRO A 168 -0.68 12.65 10.87
N ASN A 169 -1.86 13.09 10.44
CA ASN A 169 -2.29 12.97 9.04
C ASN A 169 -2.29 11.53 8.49
N ALA A 170 -2.33 10.50 9.34
CA ALA A 170 -2.39 9.10 8.92
C ALA A 170 -3.71 8.46 9.36
N CYS A 171 -4.25 7.58 8.53
CA CYS A 171 -5.43 6.78 8.88
C CYS A 171 -5.34 5.36 8.33
N PHE A 172 -6.01 4.44 9.03
CA PHE A 172 -6.20 3.06 8.61
C PHE A 172 -7.52 2.93 7.86
N LEU A 173 -7.52 2.17 6.77
CA LEU A 173 -8.73 1.74 6.07
C LEU A 173 -8.74 0.22 5.94
N ASP A 174 -9.61 -0.44 6.70
CA ASP A 174 -10.04 -1.78 6.33
C ASP A 174 -10.96 -1.68 5.10
N ALA A 175 -10.53 -2.24 3.98
CA ALA A 175 -11.28 -2.22 2.74
C ALA A 175 -11.83 -3.61 2.35
N ASP A 176 -11.70 -4.61 3.22
CA ASP A 176 -12.23 -5.95 2.97
C ASP A 176 -13.78 -5.91 2.97
N PRO A 177 -14.45 -6.28 1.86
CA PRO A 177 -15.90 -6.35 1.76
C PRO A 177 -16.47 -7.68 2.29
N GLY A 178 -15.68 -8.48 3.00
CA GLY A 178 -16.01 -9.85 3.40
C GLY A 178 -15.63 -10.85 2.32
N PHE A 179 -14.33 -10.99 2.04
CA PHE A 179 -13.80 -11.99 1.10
C PHE A 179 -13.79 -13.41 1.67
N VAL A 180 -13.73 -13.55 3.00
CA VAL A 180 -13.86 -14.85 3.67
C VAL A 180 -15.35 -15.11 3.91
N HIS A 181 -15.88 -16.15 3.28
CA HIS A 181 -17.27 -16.57 3.45
C HIS A 181 -17.48 -17.30 4.78
N SER A 182 -18.74 -17.59 5.12
CA SER A 182 -19.13 -18.25 6.38
C SER A 182 -18.55 -19.66 6.55
N ASP A 183 -18.21 -20.34 5.45
CA ASP A 183 -17.53 -21.64 5.44
C ASP A 183 -16.00 -21.52 5.61
N GLY A 184 -15.48 -20.29 5.74
CA GLY A 184 -14.06 -20.00 5.86
C GLY A 184 -13.31 -19.99 4.51
N ALA A 185 -13.99 -20.19 3.38
CA ALA A 185 -13.37 -20.17 2.06
C ALA A 185 -13.27 -18.75 1.49
N ILE A 186 -12.28 -18.53 0.62
CA ILE A 186 -12.25 -17.39 -0.31
C ILE A 186 -12.60 -17.91 -1.70
N SER A 187 -13.54 -17.24 -2.36
CA SER A 187 -13.92 -17.57 -3.74
C SER A 187 -12.83 -17.18 -4.73
N HIS A 188 -12.52 -18.05 -5.69
CA HIS A 188 -11.64 -17.72 -6.81
C HIS A 188 -12.23 -16.63 -7.73
N HIS A 189 -13.54 -16.38 -7.64
CA HIS A 189 -14.16 -15.24 -8.31
C HIS A 189 -13.75 -13.91 -7.68
N ASP A 190 -13.43 -13.86 -6.38
CA ASP A 190 -12.91 -12.66 -5.72
C ASP A 190 -11.39 -12.57 -5.88
N MET A 191 -10.68 -13.68 -5.66
CA MET A 191 -9.21 -13.78 -5.76
C MET A 191 -8.81 -14.98 -6.61
N TYR A 192 -8.40 -14.76 -7.86
CA TYR A 192 -8.25 -15.83 -8.86
C TYR A 192 -7.18 -16.89 -8.53
N ASP A 193 -6.23 -16.53 -7.67
CA ASP A 193 -5.20 -17.43 -7.11
C ASP A 193 -5.17 -17.40 -5.57
N TYR A 194 -6.28 -16.96 -4.97
CA TYR A 194 -6.45 -16.77 -3.52
C TYR A 194 -5.46 -15.75 -2.90
N LEU A 195 -4.89 -14.86 -3.71
CA LEU A 195 -4.04 -13.74 -3.27
C LEU A 195 -4.39 -12.45 -4.03
N HIS A 196 -4.31 -12.51 -5.35
CA HIS A 196 -4.55 -11.37 -6.21
C HIS A 196 -6.04 -11.26 -6.54
N LEU A 197 -6.55 -10.04 -6.44
CA LEU A 197 -7.95 -9.76 -6.70
C LEU A 197 -8.27 -9.89 -8.19
N SER A 198 -9.43 -10.47 -8.49
CA SER A 198 -10.01 -10.42 -9.82
C SER A 198 -10.63 -9.04 -10.09
N ARG A 199 -11.16 -8.84 -11.31
CA ARG A 199 -12.02 -7.68 -11.62
C ARG A 199 -13.18 -7.56 -10.63
N HIS A 200 -13.79 -8.68 -10.25
CA HIS A 200 -14.89 -8.69 -9.28
C HIS A 200 -14.41 -8.32 -7.87
N GLY A 201 -13.25 -8.84 -7.44
CA GLY A 201 -12.67 -8.50 -6.14
C GLY A 201 -12.37 -7.01 -6.01
N TYR A 202 -11.72 -6.41 -7.01
CA TYR A 202 -11.48 -4.96 -7.03
C TYR A 202 -12.78 -4.15 -7.08
N ALA A 203 -13.79 -4.59 -7.84
CA ALA A 203 -15.08 -3.90 -7.92
C ALA A 203 -15.81 -3.83 -6.55
N ARG A 204 -15.60 -4.81 -5.67
CA ARG A 204 -16.15 -4.78 -4.31
C ARG A 204 -15.34 -3.89 -3.35
N LEU A 205 -14.02 -3.83 -3.51
CA LEU A 205 -13.11 -3.12 -2.60
C LEU A 205 -12.99 -1.62 -2.92
N CYS A 206 -12.77 -1.28 -4.20
CA CYS A 206 -12.41 0.07 -4.62
C CYS A 206 -13.43 1.16 -4.30
N PRO A 207 -14.77 0.94 -4.32
CA PRO A 207 -15.74 1.97 -3.97
C PRO A 207 -15.53 2.54 -2.56
N ARG A 208 -15.16 1.70 -1.58
CA ARG A 208 -14.91 2.15 -0.19
C ARG A 208 -13.66 3.02 -0.10
N LEU A 209 -12.59 2.64 -0.80
CA LEU A 209 -11.37 3.46 -0.90
C LEU A 209 -11.66 4.78 -1.61
N HIS A 210 -12.31 4.74 -2.77
CA HIS A 210 -12.63 5.92 -3.56
C HIS A 210 -13.48 6.94 -2.77
N ALA A 211 -14.51 6.47 -2.05
CA ALA A 211 -15.33 7.33 -1.20
C ALA A 211 -14.51 8.03 -0.10
N LEU A 212 -13.55 7.31 0.51
CA LEU A 212 -12.62 7.92 1.47
C LEU A 212 -11.75 8.99 0.80
N LEU A 213 -11.16 8.69 -0.35
CA LEU A 213 -10.29 9.64 -1.07
C LEU A 213 -11.04 10.93 -1.44
N LEU A 214 -12.27 10.83 -1.96
CA LEU A 214 -13.10 11.99 -2.28
C LEU A 214 -13.37 12.86 -1.05
N ARG A 215 -13.70 12.25 0.09
CA ARG A 215 -13.90 12.99 1.35
C ARG A 215 -12.63 13.74 1.75
N LEU A 216 -11.48 13.06 1.74
CA LEU A 216 -10.20 13.66 2.13
C LEU A 216 -9.76 14.79 1.17
N LEU A 217 -10.02 14.66 -0.13
CA LEU A 217 -9.76 15.71 -1.13
C LEU A 217 -10.70 16.92 -0.98
N GLY A 218 -11.96 16.68 -0.61
CA GLY A 218 -12.95 17.73 -0.37
C GLY A 218 -12.69 18.55 0.89
N GLU A 219 -12.20 17.92 1.97
CA GLU A 219 -11.84 18.63 3.21
C GLU A 219 -10.74 19.68 3.03
N GLY A 220 -9.87 19.52 2.02
CA GLY A 220 -8.84 20.50 1.66
C GLY A 220 -9.35 21.72 0.87
N GLN A 221 -10.58 21.67 0.35
CA GLN A 221 -11.17 22.76 -0.45
C GLN A 221 -12.10 23.67 0.35
N GLY A 222 -12.55 23.24 1.54
CA GLY A 222 -13.45 24.00 2.41
C GLY A 222 -12.75 24.96 3.39
N ALA A 223 -11.42 25.04 3.37
CA ALA A 223 -10.64 25.94 4.22
C ALA A 223 -10.12 27.14 3.42
N GLY A 224 -10.99 28.12 3.16
CA GLY A 224 -10.59 29.47 2.80
C GLY A 224 -11.72 30.32 2.20
N PRO A 225 -11.70 31.66 2.37
CA PRO A 225 -10.81 32.47 3.21
C PRO A 225 -11.33 32.69 4.65
#